data_AF-A0AAU4A1R3-F1
#
_entry.id   AF-A0AAU4A1R3-F1
#
_cell.length_a   1.000
_cell.length_b   1.000
_cell.length_c   1.000
_cell.angle_alpha   90.00
_cell.angle_beta   90.00
_cell.angle_gamma   90.00
#
_symmetry.space_group_name_H-M   'P 1'
#
loop_
_entity.id
_entity.type
_entity.pdbx_description
1 polymer ?
#
loop_
_entity_poly.entity_id
_entity_poly.type
_entity_poly.pdbx_seq_one_letter_code
_entity_poly.pdbx_strand_id
1 'polypeptide(L)'
;MTTKTAPVRDRIRNVLESARTSEPYPVWMTWRSLAIRVYGYSRPSKSDIYNIRRVAEKMHDVDLLRFEKRQTHAGARLHPTPEEAWLQSHIVDVYAGTMDGVDYRAYCPPDEEQVLEAFWHGCRQQEDIRVNLCRVVEIVNKRCRTTFDPSDVAWWRVGLEEHRKQLRKDVVTKLHTALVAALVKKEQQEIEARLVTLGPYRVDPEKTPQCPCCRQELPTGLPLARQPTAQQEMTAEPRQPRPQLAGELVG
;
A
#
# COMPACT_ATOMS: atom_id res chain seq x y z
N MET A 1 -10.04 -25.42 32.21
CA MET A 1 -10.61 -24.44 33.17
C MET A 1 -11.64 -23.60 32.44
N THR A 2 -12.94 -23.91 32.61
CA THR A 2 -14.03 -23.13 32.01
C THR A 2 -14.24 -21.87 32.84
N THR A 3 -13.75 -20.74 32.35
CA THR A 3 -14.03 -19.42 32.92
C THR A 3 -15.55 -19.23 32.90
N LYS A 4 -16.18 -19.18 34.08
CA LYS A 4 -17.59 -18.77 34.22
C LYS A 4 -17.71 -17.35 33.67
N THR A 5 -18.07 -17.21 32.40
CA THR A 5 -18.40 -15.93 31.79
C THR A 5 -19.65 -15.39 32.46
N ALA A 6 -19.61 -14.11 32.82
CA ALA A 6 -20.77 -13.44 33.41
C ALA A 6 -21.91 -13.43 32.37
N PRO A 7 -23.17 -13.73 32.75
CA PRO A 7 -24.28 -13.91 31.81
C PRO A 7 -24.56 -12.67 30.95
N VAL A 8 -24.22 -11.48 31.47
CA VAL A 8 -24.34 -10.21 30.73
C VAL A 8 -23.28 -10.11 29.62
N ARG A 9 -22.06 -10.60 29.86
CA ARG A 9 -20.97 -10.57 28.87
C ARG A 9 -21.33 -11.40 27.64
N ASP A 10 -21.83 -12.61 27.85
CA ASP A 10 -22.18 -13.51 26.75
C ASP A 10 -23.38 -12.95 25.95
N ARG A 11 -24.35 -12.34 26.63
CA ARG A 11 -25.45 -11.64 25.95
C ARG A 11 -24.97 -10.45 25.11
N ILE A 12 -24.03 -9.64 25.63
CA ILE A 12 -23.43 -8.54 24.84
C ILE A 12 -22.77 -9.11 23.58
N ARG A 13 -21.97 -10.18 23.72
CA ARG A 13 -21.32 -10.83 22.58
C ARG A 13 -22.33 -11.33 21.56
N ASN A 14 -23.33 -12.11 21.98
CA ASN A 14 -24.36 -12.64 21.09
C ASN A 14 -25.11 -11.53 20.33
N VAL A 15 -25.39 -10.40 21.00
CA VAL A 15 -26.04 -9.25 20.37
C VAL A 15 -25.14 -8.62 19.31
N LEU A 16 -23.85 -8.42 19.61
CA LEU A 16 -22.90 -7.86 18.66
C LEU A 16 -22.60 -8.81 17.49
N GLU A 17 -22.50 -10.11 17.75
CA GLU A 17 -22.37 -11.14 16.71
C GLU A 17 -23.59 -11.15 15.78
N SER A 18 -24.79 -11.00 16.33
CA SER A 18 -26.01 -10.89 15.53
C SER A 18 -26.03 -9.61 14.69
N ALA A 19 -25.54 -8.49 15.24
CA ALA A 19 -25.44 -7.22 14.53
C ALA A 19 -24.38 -7.24 13.41
N ARG A 20 -23.40 -8.14 13.46
CA ARG A 20 -22.41 -8.36 12.39
C ARG A 20 -23.01 -8.76 11.05
N THR A 21 -24.30 -9.12 11.01
CA THR A 21 -24.99 -9.54 9.79
C THR A 21 -25.53 -8.41 8.93
N SER A 22 -25.62 -7.18 9.46
CA SER A 22 -26.23 -6.06 8.72
C SER A 22 -25.26 -5.29 7.82
N GLU A 23 -23.96 -5.44 8.03
CA GLU A 23 -22.90 -4.69 7.35
C GLU A 23 -21.74 -5.64 6.98
N PRO A 24 -20.85 -5.27 6.05
CA PRO A 24 -19.72 -6.12 5.66
C PRO A 24 -18.69 -6.33 6.79
N TYR A 25 -18.78 -5.57 7.88
CA TYR A 25 -17.93 -5.67 9.07
C TYR A 25 -18.75 -5.37 10.34
N PRO A 26 -18.21 -5.61 11.55
CA PRO A 26 -18.98 -5.43 12.79
C PRO A 26 -19.46 -3.99 12.99
N VAL A 27 -20.75 -3.85 13.27
CA VAL A 27 -21.43 -2.56 13.38
C VAL A 27 -21.21 -1.92 14.75
N TRP A 28 -21.05 -0.60 14.75
CA TRP A 28 -21.09 0.21 15.96
C TRP A 28 -22.49 0.25 16.57
N MET A 29 -22.64 -0.27 17.79
CA MET A 29 -23.88 -0.22 18.53
C MET A 29 -23.80 0.75 19.71
N THR A 30 -24.77 1.67 19.81
CA THR A 30 -24.85 2.57 20.97
C THR A 30 -25.14 1.81 22.26
N TRP A 31 -24.68 2.34 23.39
CA TRP A 31 -24.93 1.72 24.70
C TRP A 31 -26.41 1.50 25.00
N ARG A 32 -27.27 2.44 24.56
CA ARG A 32 -28.72 2.32 24.68
C ARG A 32 -29.24 1.13 23.87
N SER A 33 -28.80 0.99 22.62
CA SER A 33 -29.24 -0.10 21.73
C SER A 33 -28.78 -1.46 22.26
N LEU A 34 -27.56 -1.54 22.78
CA LEU A 34 -27.06 -2.75 23.45
C LEU A 34 -27.88 -3.08 24.68
N ALA A 35 -28.16 -2.11 25.55
CA ALA A 35 -28.98 -2.34 26.75
C ALA A 35 -30.39 -2.83 26.40
N ILE A 36 -31.04 -2.24 25.38
CA ILE A 36 -32.36 -2.70 24.89
C ILE A 36 -32.31 -4.18 24.49
N ARG A 37 -31.30 -4.58 23.71
CA ARG A 37 -31.20 -5.95 23.17
C ARG A 37 -30.74 -6.98 24.22
N VAL A 38 -29.84 -6.60 25.12
CA VAL A 38 -29.31 -7.50 26.16
C VAL A 38 -30.35 -7.77 27.26
N TYR A 39 -31.12 -6.74 27.62
CA TYR A 39 -32.12 -6.85 28.68
C TYR A 39 -33.54 -7.10 28.19
N GLY A 40 -33.83 -6.87 26.92
CA GLY A 40 -35.11 -7.24 26.28
C GLY A 40 -36.25 -6.23 26.46
N TYR A 41 -35.98 -5.00 26.91
CA TYR A 41 -37.00 -3.95 27.06
C TYR A 41 -36.63 -2.63 26.40
N SER A 42 -37.64 -1.89 25.93
CA SER A 42 -37.50 -0.72 25.06
C SER A 42 -36.93 0.54 25.72
N ARG A 43 -36.97 0.62 27.06
CA ARG A 43 -36.52 1.78 27.84
C ARG A 43 -35.52 1.37 28.93
N PRO A 44 -34.23 1.18 28.58
CA PRO A 44 -33.19 0.88 29.54
C PRO A 44 -33.00 2.05 30.52
N SER A 45 -32.82 1.72 31.80
CA SER A 45 -32.49 2.70 32.83
C SER A 45 -31.05 3.18 32.66
N LYS A 46 -30.69 4.29 33.32
CA LYS A 46 -29.29 4.78 33.33
C LYS A 46 -28.33 3.74 33.93
N SER A 47 -28.76 3.00 34.94
CA SER A 47 -27.96 1.93 35.56
C SER A 47 -27.72 0.76 34.62
N ASP A 48 -28.71 0.40 33.79
CA ASP A 48 -28.56 -0.67 32.81
C ASP A 48 -27.50 -0.32 31.77
N ILE A 49 -27.59 0.90 31.23
CA ILE A 49 -26.61 1.44 30.27
C ILE A 49 -25.21 1.47 30.88
N TYR A 50 -25.09 1.93 32.13
CA TYR A 50 -23.81 1.96 32.85
C TYR A 50 -23.23 0.56 33.09
N ASN A 51 -24.07 -0.41 33.44
CA ASN A 51 -23.65 -1.79 33.64
C ASN A 51 -23.13 -2.42 32.34
N ILE A 52 -23.84 -2.24 31.22
CA ILE A 52 -23.40 -2.71 29.89
C ILE A 52 -22.05 -2.10 29.54
N ARG A 53 -21.91 -0.77 29.68
CA ARG A 53 -20.65 -0.07 29.41
C ARG A 53 -19.49 -0.64 30.24
N ARG A 54 -19.69 -0.79 31.56
CA ARG A 54 -18.66 -1.32 32.48
C ARG A 54 -18.26 -2.75 32.15
N VAL A 55 -19.20 -3.58 31.69
CA VAL A 55 -18.91 -4.96 31.27
C VAL A 55 -18.16 -4.97 29.93
N ALA A 56 -18.62 -4.19 28.95
CA ALA A 56 -18.01 -4.10 27.62
C ALA A 56 -16.58 -3.52 27.68
N GLU A 57 -16.31 -2.51 28.51
CA GLU A 57 -14.98 -1.94 28.72
C GLU A 57 -13.95 -2.95 29.28
N LYS A 58 -14.40 -4.10 29.80
CA LYS A 58 -13.54 -5.19 30.28
C LYS A 58 -13.40 -6.35 29.28
N MET A 59 -14.08 -6.28 28.14
CA MET A 59 -13.98 -7.28 27.08
C MET A 59 -12.78 -6.94 26.19
N HIS A 60 -11.94 -7.92 25.90
CA HIS A 60 -10.75 -7.73 25.05
C HIS A 60 -11.08 -7.81 23.56
N ASP A 61 -12.21 -8.42 23.22
CA ASP A 61 -12.71 -8.68 21.89
C ASP A 61 -13.69 -7.59 21.40
N VAL A 62 -13.73 -6.44 22.08
CA VAL A 62 -14.68 -5.36 21.84
C VAL A 62 -13.95 -4.03 21.69
N ASP A 63 -14.23 -3.34 20.60
CA ASP A 63 -13.82 -1.96 20.38
C ASP A 63 -14.84 -0.99 20.99
N LEU A 64 -14.35 0.18 21.41
CA LEU A 64 -15.16 1.22 22.03
C LEU A 64 -15.16 2.48 21.17
N LEU A 65 -16.35 2.91 20.75
CA LEU A 65 -16.52 4.12 19.96
C LEU A 65 -16.37 5.33 20.87
N ARG A 66 -15.49 6.28 20.54
CA ARG A 66 -15.33 7.53 21.31
C ARG A 66 -16.13 8.66 20.67
N PHE A 67 -16.53 9.63 21.49
CA PHE A 67 -16.92 10.94 20.96
C PHE A 67 -15.65 11.79 20.85
N GLU A 68 -15.39 12.37 19.68
CA GLU A 68 -14.19 13.16 19.37
C GLU A 68 -13.79 14.18 20.45
N LYS A 69 -14.79 14.80 21.12
CA LYS A 69 -14.58 15.86 22.13
C LYS A 69 -14.86 15.43 23.58
N ARG A 70 -15.02 14.13 23.86
CA ARG A 70 -15.33 13.65 25.23
C ARG A 70 -14.60 12.35 25.55
N GLN A 71 -14.18 12.19 26.80
CA GLN A 71 -13.71 10.90 27.33
C GLN A 71 -14.83 9.84 27.51
N THR A 72 -16.01 10.08 26.92
CA THR A 72 -17.15 9.17 27.01
C THR A 72 -17.25 8.35 25.74
N HIS A 73 -17.44 7.04 25.89
CA HIS A 73 -17.71 6.15 24.77
C HIS A 73 -19.17 6.28 24.33
N ALA A 74 -19.42 6.26 23.01
CA ALA A 74 -20.75 6.30 22.40
C ALA A 74 -21.38 4.91 22.29
N GLY A 75 -20.55 3.88 22.17
CA GLY A 75 -20.98 2.52 21.88
C GLY A 75 -19.82 1.54 21.79
N ALA A 76 -20.13 0.35 21.28
CA ALA A 76 -19.18 -0.74 21.12
C ALA A 76 -19.46 -1.53 19.84
N ARG A 77 -18.42 -2.17 19.30
CA ARG A 77 -18.50 -3.22 18.27
C ARG A 77 -17.58 -4.37 18.66
N LEU A 78 -17.77 -5.54 18.06
CA LEU A 78 -16.74 -6.59 18.15
C LEU A 78 -15.53 -6.18 17.32
N HIS A 79 -14.34 -6.59 17.76
CA HIS A 79 -13.14 -6.48 16.93
C HIS A 79 -13.39 -7.15 15.57
N PRO A 80 -13.09 -6.47 14.45
CA PRO A 80 -13.20 -7.07 13.13
C PRO A 80 -12.21 -8.23 12.99
N THR A 81 -12.59 -9.27 12.24
CA THR A 81 -11.61 -10.29 11.81
C THR A 81 -10.63 -9.67 10.81
N PRO A 82 -9.45 -10.30 10.56
CA PRO A 82 -8.49 -9.77 9.59
C PRO A 82 -9.10 -9.49 8.21
N GLU A 83 -10.03 -10.34 7.76
CA GLU A 83 -10.71 -10.19 6.47
C GLU A 83 -11.69 -9.01 6.46
N GLU A 84 -12.40 -8.78 7.57
CA GLU A 84 -13.30 -7.63 7.72
C GLU A 84 -12.53 -6.33 7.86
N ALA A 85 -11.44 -6.34 8.64
CA ALA A 85 -10.56 -5.21 8.81
C ALA A 85 -9.91 -4.82 7.47
N TRP A 86 -9.51 -5.82 6.68
CA TRP A 86 -9.01 -5.61 5.32
C TRP A 86 -10.08 -4.99 4.42
N LEU A 87 -11.31 -5.52 4.40
CA LEU A 87 -12.38 -4.94 3.58
C LEU A 87 -12.74 -3.52 4.04
N GLN A 88 -12.80 -3.31 5.37
CA GLN A 88 -13.08 -2.01 5.97
C GLN A 88 -12.01 -0.98 5.60
N SER A 89 -10.73 -1.32 5.65
CA SER A 89 -9.65 -0.39 5.29
C SER A 89 -9.77 0.04 3.83
N HIS A 90 -10.07 -0.89 2.92
CA HIS A 90 -10.22 -0.58 1.50
C HIS A 90 -11.44 0.28 1.21
N ILE A 91 -12.53 0.10 1.95
CA ILE A 91 -13.71 0.95 1.85
C ILE A 91 -13.36 2.39 2.30
N VAL A 92 -12.64 2.53 3.41
CA VAL A 92 -12.17 3.84 3.91
C VAL A 92 -11.20 4.50 2.94
N ASP A 93 -10.29 3.72 2.34
CA ASP A 93 -9.30 4.23 1.38
C ASP A 93 -9.95 4.74 0.09
N VAL A 94 -10.98 4.05 -0.41
CA VAL A 94 -11.70 4.45 -1.64
C VAL A 94 -12.71 5.57 -1.35
N TYR A 95 -13.37 5.54 -0.19
CA TYR A 95 -14.43 6.47 0.17
C TYR A 95 -14.13 7.18 1.48
N ALA A 96 -13.59 8.40 1.37
CA ALA A 96 -13.31 9.28 2.51
C ALA A 96 -14.55 9.65 3.36
N GLY A 97 -15.77 9.38 2.87
CA GLY A 97 -17.04 9.61 3.58
C GLY A 97 -17.52 8.45 4.46
N THR A 98 -16.97 7.24 4.31
CA THR A 98 -17.30 6.09 5.15
C THR A 98 -16.34 6.05 6.35
N MET A 99 -16.78 6.57 7.49
CA MET A 99 -15.92 6.78 8.67
C MET A 99 -15.70 5.51 9.50
N ASP A 100 -14.46 5.26 9.89
CA ASP A 100 -14.01 4.18 10.79
C ASP A 100 -14.27 4.46 12.29
N GLY A 101 -15.38 5.12 12.61
CA GLY A 101 -15.78 5.32 14.01
C GLY A 101 -14.99 6.38 14.78
N VAL A 102 -14.70 7.54 14.19
CA VAL A 102 -14.17 8.71 14.92
C VAL A 102 -15.30 9.56 15.52
N ASP A 103 -16.46 9.64 14.86
CA ASP A 103 -17.68 10.25 15.40
C ASP A 103 -18.92 9.45 14.99
N TYR A 104 -19.68 8.97 15.98
CA TYR A 104 -20.96 8.29 15.79
C TYR A 104 -21.96 9.11 14.95
N ARG A 105 -21.93 10.44 15.06
CA ARG A 105 -22.88 11.32 14.36
C ARG A 105 -22.61 11.42 12.86
N ALA A 106 -21.41 11.10 12.42
CA ALA A 106 -20.98 11.12 11.03
C ALA A 106 -20.86 9.69 10.45
N TYR A 107 -21.27 8.66 11.19
CA TYR A 107 -21.21 7.28 10.71
C TYR A 107 -22.22 7.07 9.57
N CYS A 108 -21.70 6.74 8.40
CA CYS A 108 -22.49 6.30 7.26
C CYS A 108 -22.01 4.90 6.85
N PRO A 109 -22.87 3.86 6.91
CA PRO A 109 -22.50 2.54 6.44
C PRO A 109 -22.32 2.57 4.91
N PRO A 110 -21.41 1.75 4.35
CA PRO A 110 -21.22 1.68 2.92
C PRO A 110 -22.41 1.02 2.24
N ASP A 111 -22.71 1.49 1.03
CA ASP A 111 -23.66 0.84 0.14
C ASP A 111 -23.04 -0.38 -0.58
N GLU A 112 -23.85 -1.13 -1.32
CA GLU A 112 -23.40 -2.36 -1.99
C GLU A 112 -22.40 -2.09 -3.10
N GLU A 113 -22.54 -0.97 -3.83
CA GLU A 113 -21.62 -0.59 -4.90
C GLU A 113 -20.24 -0.26 -4.34
N GLN A 114 -20.20 0.49 -3.23
CA GLN A 114 -18.97 0.84 -2.52
C GLN A 114 -18.23 -0.39 -2.00
N VAL A 115 -18.96 -1.38 -1.48
CA VAL A 115 -18.35 -2.64 -1.03
C VAL A 115 -17.75 -3.41 -2.21
N LEU A 116 -18.45 -3.49 -3.34
CA LEU A 116 -17.97 -4.19 -4.53
C LEU A 116 -16.75 -3.50 -5.15
N GLU A 117 -16.77 -2.18 -5.25
CA GLU A 117 -15.64 -1.39 -5.78
C GLU A 117 -14.41 -1.52 -4.88
N ALA A 118 -14.57 -1.41 -3.55
CA ALA A 118 -13.48 -1.60 -2.60
C ALA A 118 -12.90 -3.01 -2.65
N PHE A 119 -13.75 -4.04 -2.77
CA PHE A 119 -13.32 -5.42 -2.94
C PHE A 119 -12.49 -5.58 -4.22
N TRP A 120 -12.99 -5.08 -5.36
CA TRP A 120 -12.28 -5.13 -6.64
C TRP A 120 -10.95 -4.39 -6.59
N HIS A 121 -10.94 -3.19 -6.00
CA HIS A 121 -9.74 -2.39 -5.83
C HIS A 121 -8.70 -3.12 -4.99
N GLY A 122 -9.11 -3.68 -3.84
CA GLY A 122 -8.24 -4.45 -2.95
C GLY A 122 -7.66 -5.69 -3.62
N CYS A 123 -8.47 -6.44 -4.37
CA CYS A 123 -8.01 -7.60 -5.14
C CYS A 123 -6.95 -7.25 -6.20
N ARG A 124 -7.01 -6.04 -6.76
CA ARG A 124 -6.09 -5.55 -7.79
C ARG A 124 -4.80 -4.95 -7.25
N GLN A 125 -4.71 -4.66 -5.95
CA GLN A 125 -3.51 -4.05 -5.38
C GLN A 125 -2.24 -4.86 -5.67
N GLN A 126 -1.13 -4.13 -5.80
CA GLN A 126 0.18 -4.71 -6.08
C GLN A 126 0.81 -5.39 -4.86
N GLU A 127 0.33 -5.04 -3.67
CA GLU A 127 0.81 -5.59 -2.41
C GLU A 127 0.38 -7.05 -2.21
N ASP A 128 1.10 -7.70 -1.30
CA ASP A 128 0.86 -9.07 -0.91
C ASP A 128 -0.39 -9.14 -0.03
N ILE A 129 -1.42 -9.86 -0.48
CA ILE A 129 -2.69 -9.98 0.24
C ILE A 129 -2.53 -11.09 1.27
N ARG A 130 -2.36 -10.70 2.54
CA ARG A 130 -2.14 -11.65 3.65
C ARG A 130 -3.42 -12.21 4.28
N VAL A 131 -4.57 -11.85 3.74
CA VAL A 131 -5.89 -12.29 4.24
C VAL A 131 -6.46 -13.41 3.40
N ASN A 132 -7.36 -14.20 4.00
CA ASN A 132 -8.06 -15.26 3.28
C ASN A 132 -9.15 -14.65 2.38
N LEU A 133 -8.84 -14.51 1.08
CA LEU A 133 -9.77 -13.97 0.10
C LEU A 133 -11.08 -14.75 -0.01
N CYS A 134 -11.10 -16.06 0.28
CA CYS A 134 -12.34 -16.84 0.24
C CYS A 134 -13.35 -16.33 1.26
N ARG A 135 -12.88 -16.00 2.47
CA ARG A 135 -13.72 -15.42 3.52
C ARG A 135 -14.17 -14.00 3.20
N VAL A 136 -13.31 -13.22 2.54
CA VAL A 136 -13.70 -11.88 2.03
C VAL A 136 -14.83 -12.03 1.00
N VAL A 137 -14.72 -12.98 0.08
CA VAL A 137 -15.77 -13.27 -0.92
C VAL A 137 -17.07 -13.70 -0.24
N GLU A 138 -17.03 -14.54 0.79
CA GLU A 138 -18.22 -14.92 1.58
C GLU A 138 -18.91 -13.69 2.20
N ILE A 139 -18.13 -12.77 2.78
CA ILE A 139 -18.64 -11.52 3.34
C ILE A 139 -19.31 -10.67 2.25
N VAL A 140 -18.63 -10.48 1.11
CA VAL A 140 -19.14 -9.68 -0.02
C VAL A 140 -20.41 -10.29 -0.60
N ASN A 141 -20.41 -11.60 -0.88
CA ASN A 141 -21.58 -12.33 -1.37
C ASN A 141 -22.77 -12.22 -0.42
N LYS A 142 -22.53 -12.36 0.88
CA LYS A 142 -23.59 -12.21 1.89
C LYS A 142 -24.16 -10.80 1.92
N ARG A 143 -23.30 -9.76 1.86
CA ARG A 143 -23.72 -8.36 1.99
C ARG A 143 -24.36 -7.80 0.72
N CYS A 144 -23.78 -8.09 -0.44
CA CYS A 144 -24.15 -7.53 -1.75
C CYS A 144 -25.00 -8.50 -2.57
N ARG A 145 -25.34 -9.68 -2.02
CA ARG A 145 -26.14 -10.72 -2.68
C ARG A 145 -25.55 -11.20 -4.01
N THR A 146 -24.23 -11.16 -4.12
CA THR A 146 -23.48 -11.68 -5.27
C THR A 146 -23.21 -13.18 -5.14
N THR A 147 -22.77 -13.79 -6.24
CA THR A 147 -22.48 -15.23 -6.34
C THR A 147 -21.06 -15.48 -6.84
N PHE A 148 -20.08 -14.71 -6.37
CA PHE A 148 -18.69 -14.94 -6.72
C PHE A 148 -18.22 -16.28 -6.16
N ASP A 149 -17.59 -17.12 -6.98
CA ASP A 149 -16.93 -18.32 -6.48
C ASP A 149 -15.62 -17.92 -5.78
N PRO A 150 -15.44 -18.24 -4.48
CA PRO A 150 -14.19 -18.01 -3.77
C PRO A 150 -12.97 -18.60 -4.51
N SER A 151 -13.15 -19.74 -5.17
CA SER A 151 -12.11 -20.46 -5.89
C SER A 151 -11.66 -19.70 -7.13
N ASP A 152 -12.59 -19.12 -7.88
CA ASP A 152 -12.27 -18.35 -9.09
C ASP A 152 -11.48 -17.09 -8.76
N VAL A 153 -11.86 -16.39 -7.68
CA VAL A 153 -11.14 -15.20 -7.22
C VAL A 153 -9.72 -15.58 -6.75
N ALA A 154 -9.58 -16.68 -6.02
CA ALA A 154 -8.27 -17.18 -5.60
C ALA A 154 -7.38 -17.56 -6.79
N TRP A 155 -7.93 -18.29 -7.77
CA TRP A 155 -7.22 -18.67 -8.99
C TRP A 155 -6.80 -17.47 -9.83
N TRP A 156 -7.70 -16.51 -10.02
CA TRP A 156 -7.40 -15.27 -10.71
C TRP A 156 -6.25 -14.51 -10.04
N ARG A 157 -6.22 -14.48 -8.71
CA ARG A 157 -5.14 -13.84 -7.96
C ARG A 157 -3.80 -14.55 -8.16
N VAL A 158 -3.77 -15.88 -8.10
CA VAL A 158 -2.56 -16.66 -8.38
C VAL A 158 -2.05 -16.36 -9.79
N GLY A 159 -2.93 -16.35 -10.79
CA GLY A 159 -2.57 -16.01 -12.17
C GLY A 159 -1.98 -14.60 -12.31
N LEU A 160 -2.54 -13.61 -11.61
CA LEU A 160 -1.98 -12.26 -11.57
C LEU A 160 -0.59 -12.22 -10.94
N GLU A 161 -0.37 -12.95 -9.85
CA GLU A 161 0.94 -13.00 -9.18
C GLU A 161 1.99 -13.69 -10.04
N GLU A 162 1.63 -14.76 -10.73
CA GLU A 162 2.49 -15.41 -11.72
C GLU A 162 2.84 -14.49 -12.87
N HIS A 163 1.84 -13.81 -13.45
CA HIS A 163 2.05 -12.83 -14.51
C HIS A 163 2.98 -11.70 -14.05
N ARG A 164 2.79 -11.18 -12.82
CA ARG A 164 3.67 -10.16 -12.23
C ARG A 164 5.09 -10.68 -12.01
N LYS A 165 5.26 -11.92 -11.54
CA LYS A 165 6.57 -12.56 -11.41
C LYS A 165 7.26 -12.66 -12.77
N GLN A 166 6.51 -13.00 -13.82
CA GLN A 166 7.04 -13.06 -15.18
C GLN A 166 7.49 -11.67 -15.66
N LEU A 167 6.65 -10.64 -15.52
CA LEU A 167 7.02 -9.26 -15.89
C LEU A 167 8.27 -8.78 -15.15
N ARG A 168 8.40 -9.08 -13.86
CA ARG A 168 9.61 -8.75 -13.07
C ARG A 168 10.85 -9.45 -13.64
N LYS A 169 10.76 -10.74 -13.95
CA LYS A 169 11.86 -11.49 -14.58
C LYS A 169 12.25 -10.88 -15.92
N ASP A 170 11.28 -10.51 -16.74
CA ASP A 170 11.52 -9.91 -18.05
C ASP A 170 12.24 -8.56 -17.94
N VAL A 171 11.81 -7.70 -16.99
CA VAL A 171 12.46 -6.40 -16.73
C VAL A 171 13.89 -6.59 -16.21
N VAL A 172 14.09 -7.50 -15.25
CA VAL A 172 15.44 -7.79 -14.71
C VAL A 172 16.35 -8.33 -15.81
N THR A 173 15.83 -9.19 -16.68
CA THR A 173 16.59 -9.75 -17.82
C THR A 173 16.99 -8.64 -18.79
N LYS A 174 16.05 -7.74 -19.15
CA LYS A 174 16.34 -6.59 -20.01
C LYS A 174 17.39 -5.65 -19.40
N LEU A 175 17.29 -5.37 -18.11
CA LEU A 175 18.27 -4.56 -17.39
C LEU A 175 19.65 -5.22 -17.38
N HIS A 176 19.70 -6.52 -17.11
CA HIS A 176 20.95 -7.30 -17.15
C HIS A 176 21.59 -7.24 -18.53
N THR A 177 20.84 -7.50 -19.60
CA THR A 177 21.35 -7.41 -20.98
C THR A 177 21.85 -6.02 -21.32
N ALA A 178 21.12 -4.96 -20.94
CA ALA A 178 21.55 -3.58 -21.16
C ALA A 178 22.84 -3.24 -20.40
N LEU A 179 22.96 -3.71 -19.16
CA LEU A 179 24.16 -3.52 -18.33
C LEU A 179 25.37 -4.24 -18.91
N VAL A 180 25.22 -5.50 -19.33
CA VAL A 180 26.31 -6.25 -20.00
C VAL A 180 26.75 -5.53 -21.28
N ALA A 181 25.80 -5.07 -22.11
CA ALA A 181 26.13 -4.32 -23.32
C ALA A 181 26.87 -3.01 -23.00
N ALA A 182 26.46 -2.29 -21.95
CA ALA A 182 27.14 -1.07 -21.51
C ALA A 182 28.56 -1.36 -21.00
N LEU A 183 28.77 -2.45 -20.25
CA LEU A 183 30.09 -2.88 -19.79
C LEU A 183 31.01 -3.23 -20.96
N VAL A 184 30.53 -4.00 -21.94
CA VAL A 184 31.29 -4.34 -23.15
C VAL A 184 31.66 -3.07 -23.92
N LYS A 185 30.72 -2.13 -24.08
CA LYS A 185 30.99 -0.86 -24.75
C LYS A 185 32.03 -0.02 -24.00
N LYS A 186 31.96 0.00 -22.66
CA LYS A 186 32.95 0.70 -21.82
C LYS A 186 34.33 0.07 -21.98
N GLU A 187 34.42 -1.26 -21.95
CA GLU A 187 35.68 -1.98 -22.16
C GLU A 187 36.26 -1.68 -23.55
N GLN A 188 35.44 -1.67 -24.60
CA GLN A 188 35.87 -1.27 -25.95
C GLN A 188 36.41 0.17 -25.97
N GLN A 189 35.73 1.12 -25.34
CA GLN A 189 36.20 2.51 -25.26
C GLN A 189 37.51 2.63 -24.47
N GLU A 190 37.68 1.87 -23.39
CA GLU A 190 38.93 1.82 -22.62
C GLU A 190 40.08 1.20 -23.42
N ILE A 191 39.81 0.19 -24.25
CA ILE A 191 40.79 -0.39 -25.17
C ILE A 191 41.16 0.64 -26.24
N GLU A 192 40.17 1.27 -26.89
CA GLU A 192 40.40 2.29 -27.92
C GLU A 192 41.18 3.49 -27.38
N ALA A 193 40.89 3.93 -26.15
CA ALA A 193 41.61 5.02 -25.49
C ALA A 193 43.06 4.65 -25.13
N ARG A 194 43.35 3.35 -24.93
CA ARG A 194 44.71 2.83 -24.70
C ARG A 194 45.53 2.70 -25.97
N LEU A 195 44.90 2.64 -27.15
CA LEU A 195 45.62 2.49 -28.42
C LEU A 195 46.51 3.71 -28.69
N VAL A 196 47.80 3.45 -28.91
CA VAL A 196 48.77 4.45 -29.35
C VAL A 196 49.01 4.31 -30.85
N THR A 197 49.16 5.44 -31.55
CA THR A 197 49.44 5.45 -32.99
C THR A 197 50.95 5.41 -33.21
N LEU A 198 51.45 4.38 -33.90
CA LEU A 198 52.85 4.20 -34.27
C LEU A 198 52.95 4.13 -35.80
N GLY A 199 53.23 5.26 -36.44
CA GLY A 199 53.20 5.34 -37.90
C GLY A 199 51.80 4.99 -38.45
N PRO A 200 51.66 4.07 -39.43
CA PRO A 200 50.37 3.69 -39.99
C PRO A 200 49.56 2.70 -39.11
N TYR A 201 50.10 2.22 -37.98
CA TYR A 201 49.46 1.21 -37.14
C TYR A 201 48.95 1.79 -35.82
N ARG A 202 47.82 1.25 -35.33
CA ARG A 202 47.32 1.47 -33.97
C ARG A 202 47.51 0.21 -33.15
N VAL A 203 48.26 0.30 -32.07
CA VAL A 203 48.58 -0.84 -31.22
C VAL A 203 48.28 -0.55 -29.76
N ASP A 204 47.82 -1.57 -29.06
CA ASP A 204 47.70 -1.57 -27.61
C ASP A 204 49.07 -1.94 -27.01
N PRO A 205 49.75 -1.01 -26.32
CA PRO A 205 51.07 -1.26 -25.76
C PRO A 205 51.08 -2.30 -24.63
N GLU A 206 49.93 -2.60 -24.01
CA GLU A 206 49.84 -3.66 -22.98
C GLU A 206 49.78 -5.06 -23.58
N LYS A 207 49.20 -5.21 -24.77
CA LYS A 207 49.05 -6.51 -25.46
C LYS A 207 50.14 -6.78 -26.48
N THR A 208 50.80 -5.74 -26.98
CA THR A 208 51.81 -5.83 -28.02
C THR A 208 53.11 -5.20 -27.52
N PRO A 209 54.06 -5.99 -26.99
CA PRO A 209 55.29 -5.44 -26.39
C PRO A 209 56.28 -4.91 -27.44
N GLN A 210 56.07 -5.18 -28.74
CA GLN A 210 56.98 -4.81 -29.82
C GLN A 210 56.25 -4.08 -30.96
N CYS A 211 56.92 -3.08 -31.54
CA CYS A 211 56.42 -2.35 -32.70
C CYS A 211 56.35 -3.27 -33.95
N PRO A 212 55.22 -3.35 -34.67
CA PRO A 212 55.07 -4.24 -35.82
C PRO A 212 55.96 -3.86 -37.02
N CYS A 213 56.41 -2.60 -37.13
CA CYS A 213 57.27 -2.15 -38.22
C CYS A 213 58.75 -2.47 -38.01
N CYS A 214 59.29 -2.15 -36.83
CA CYS A 214 60.72 -2.18 -36.55
C CYS A 214 61.11 -3.22 -35.48
N ARG A 215 60.15 -3.94 -34.91
CA ARG A 215 60.31 -4.94 -33.82
C ARG A 215 61.01 -4.43 -32.56
N GLN A 216 61.15 -3.12 -32.41
CA GLN A 216 61.67 -2.52 -31.18
C GLN A 216 60.64 -2.61 -30.05
N GLU A 217 61.11 -2.81 -28.82
CA GLU A 217 60.27 -2.87 -27.63
C GLU A 217 59.58 -1.52 -27.39
N LEU A 218 58.29 -1.57 -27.07
CA LEU A 218 57.49 -0.38 -26.80
C LEU A 218 57.69 0.06 -25.35
N PRO A 219 57.92 1.35 -25.09
CA PRO A 219 58.13 1.84 -23.73
C PRO A 219 56.84 1.63 -22.92
N THR A 220 56.96 0.85 -21.84
CA THR A 220 55.90 0.61 -20.88
C THR A 220 55.56 1.91 -20.15
N GLY A 221 54.33 2.41 -20.28
CA GLY A 221 53.87 3.62 -19.59
C GLY A 221 53.83 4.91 -20.43
N LEU A 222 53.61 4.81 -21.74
CA LEU A 222 53.29 5.99 -22.58
C LEU A 222 52.08 6.75 -21.99
N PRO A 223 52.15 8.08 -21.84
CA PRO A 223 51.06 8.85 -21.28
C PRO A 223 49.83 8.76 -22.20
N LEU A 224 48.78 8.11 -21.69
CA LEU A 224 47.47 8.06 -22.32
C LEU A 224 47.06 9.46 -22.77
N ALA A 225 46.84 9.64 -24.06
CA ALA A 225 46.33 10.89 -24.61
C ALA A 225 44.98 11.17 -23.95
N ARG A 226 44.94 12.13 -23.02
CA ARG A 226 43.69 12.62 -22.42
C ARG A 226 42.78 13.08 -23.56
N GLN A 227 41.64 12.42 -23.72
CA GLN A 227 40.58 12.92 -24.60
C GLN A 227 40.21 14.34 -24.18
N PRO A 228 40.02 15.29 -25.11
CA PRO A 228 39.44 16.57 -24.78
C PRO A 228 38.02 16.33 -24.28
N THR A 229 37.77 16.76 -23.04
CA THR A 229 36.44 16.78 -22.42
C THR A 229 35.58 17.72 -23.25
N ALA A 230 34.65 17.19 -24.04
CA ALA A 230 33.56 17.99 -24.57
C ALA A 230 32.58 18.31 -23.42
N GLN A 231 33.00 19.20 -22.52
CA GLN A 231 32.09 19.96 -21.68
C GLN A 231 31.51 21.06 -22.57
N GLN A 232 30.38 20.78 -23.21
CA GLN A 232 29.48 21.86 -23.61
C GLN A 232 28.81 22.37 -22.32
N GLU A 233 29.29 23.53 -21.88
CA GLU A 233 28.64 24.39 -20.91
C GLU A 233 27.17 24.61 -21.31
N MET A 234 26.26 23.93 -20.63
CA MET A 234 24.93 24.46 -20.42
C MET A 234 25.07 25.60 -19.41
N THR A 235 25.33 26.81 -19.88
CA THR A 235 25.10 28.03 -19.10
C THR A 235 23.61 28.14 -18.81
N ALA A 236 23.23 27.73 -17.60
CA ALA A 236 21.97 28.08 -16.99
C ALA A 236 22.01 29.55 -16.57
N GLU A 237 21.25 30.40 -17.25
CA GLU A 237 20.98 31.77 -16.82
C GLU A 237 19.78 31.73 -15.84
N PRO A 238 19.93 32.17 -14.57
CA PRO A 238 18.81 32.28 -13.65
C PRO A 238 18.04 33.58 -13.94
N ARG A 239 16.87 33.48 -14.56
CA ARG A 239 15.92 34.61 -14.64
C ARG A 239 15.39 34.92 -13.24
N GLN A 240 15.88 36.02 -12.67
CA GLN A 240 15.26 36.67 -11.51
C GLN A 240 13.88 37.23 -11.88
N PRO A 241 12.84 37.04 -11.06
CA PRO A 241 11.61 37.80 -11.20
C PRO A 241 11.80 39.23 -10.68
N ARG A 242 11.49 40.23 -11.52
CA ARG A 242 11.38 41.64 -11.12
C ARG A 242 10.28 41.82 -10.07
N PRO A 243 10.50 42.65 -9.02
CA PRO A 243 9.42 43.16 -8.19
C PRO A 243 8.71 44.31 -8.95
N GLN A 244 7.40 44.23 -9.11
CA GLN A 244 6.57 45.40 -9.43
C GLN A 244 5.99 45.93 -8.12
N LEU A 245 6.54 47.06 -7.68
CA LEU A 245 5.92 47.93 -6.69
C LEU A 245 4.92 48.85 -7.37
N ALA A 246 3.77 48.93 -6.72
CA ALA A 246 2.76 49.98 -6.68
C ALA A 246 2.94 51.22 -7.58
N GLY A 247 1.87 51.51 -8.33
CA GLY A 247 1.50 52.85 -8.76
C GLY A 247 0.01 53.03 -8.55
N GLU A 248 -0.35 53.70 -7.46
CA GLU A 248 -1.66 54.33 -7.25
C GLU A 248 -1.98 55.31 -8.38
N LEU A 249 -3.26 55.47 -8.72
CA LEU A 249 -4.02 56.73 -8.59
C LEU A 249 -5.26 56.76 -9.53
N VAL A 250 -6.41 56.95 -8.90
CA VAL A 250 -7.50 57.87 -9.25
C VAL A 250 -8.40 57.54 -10.45
N GLY A 251 -9.67 57.30 -10.10
CA GLY A 251 -10.86 57.28 -10.95
C GLY A 251 -12.07 56.94 -10.09
#